data_AF-A0A2G6DYG7-F1
#
_entry.id   AF-A0A2G6DYG7-F1
#
_cell.length_a   1.000
_cell.length_b   1.000
_cell.length_c   1.000
_cell.angle_alpha   90.00
_cell.angle_beta   90.00
_cell.angle_gamma   90.00
#
_symmetry.space_group_name_H-M   'P 1'
#
loop_
_entity.id
_entity.type
_entity.pdbx_description
1 polymer ?
#
loop_
_entity_poly.entity_id
_entity_poly.type
_entity_poly.pdbx_seq_one_letter_code
_entity_poly.pdbx_strand_id
1 'polypeptide(L)'
;MRNTSRAQAPKKAANLSLNSELLAEAKRLDINLSATMEKALEKEVRERRKTEWLEQNAEAINACNELAENHGLFSDSHRAL
;
A
#
# COMPACT_ATOMS: atom_id res chain seq x y z
N MET A 1 -0.68 4.86 20.17
CA MET A 1 -0.42 4.80 18.71
C MET A 1 -1.74 5.04 18.00
N ARG A 2 -1.88 6.11 17.21
CA ARG A 2 -3.16 6.48 16.57
C ARG A 2 -3.41 5.61 15.34
N ASN A 3 -4.15 4.52 15.51
CA ASN A 3 -4.81 3.84 14.40
C ASN A 3 -6.05 4.67 14.00
N THR A 4 -5.85 5.78 13.30
CA THR A 4 -6.94 6.40 12.55
C THR A 4 -7.22 5.51 11.34
N SER A 5 -8.22 4.64 11.45
CA SER A 5 -8.70 3.83 10.32
C SER A 5 -9.05 4.79 9.17
N ARG A 6 -8.34 4.68 8.05
CA ARG A 6 -8.70 5.39 6.79
C ARG A 6 -10.15 5.11 6.38
N ALA A 7 -10.72 4.00 6.85
CA ALA A 7 -12.12 3.62 6.67
C ALA A 7 -13.13 4.66 7.20
N GLN A 8 -12.75 5.53 8.14
CA GLN A 8 -13.64 6.56 8.70
C GLN A 8 -13.40 7.97 8.14
N ALA A 9 -12.43 8.16 7.25
CA ALA A 9 -12.13 9.48 6.72
C ALA A 9 -13.30 9.98 5.84
N PRO A 10 -13.75 11.25 6.00
CA PRO A 10 -14.83 11.79 5.19
C PRO A 10 -14.41 11.81 3.72
N LYS A 11 -15.27 11.27 2.83
CA LYS A 11 -15.04 11.29 1.40
C LYS A 11 -15.11 12.73 0.90
N LYS A 12 -14.05 13.18 0.24
CA LYS A 12 -14.02 14.49 -0.42
C LYS A 12 -14.26 14.29 -1.92
N ALA A 13 -15.18 15.06 -2.49
CA ALA A 13 -15.35 15.08 -3.94
C ALA A 13 -14.07 15.62 -4.60
N ALA A 14 -13.60 14.92 -5.63
CA ALA A 14 -12.48 15.33 -6.46
C ALA A 14 -12.97 15.43 -7.91
N ASN A 15 -12.70 16.56 -8.56
CA ASN A 15 -12.96 16.74 -9.99
C ASN A 15 -11.80 16.12 -10.77
N LEU A 16 -12.11 15.17 -11.65
CA LEU A 16 -11.15 14.43 -12.46
C LEU A 16 -11.54 14.51 -13.93
N SER A 17 -10.56 14.73 -14.80
CA SER A 17 -10.74 14.65 -16.25
C SER A 17 -10.33 13.27 -16.73
N LEU A 18 -11.24 12.55 -17.38
CA LEU A 18 -11.04 11.18 -17.85
C LEU A 18 -11.54 11.03 -19.28
N ASN A 19 -11.10 9.95 -19.95
CA ASN A 19 -11.59 9.63 -21.28
C ASN A 19 -13.11 9.39 -21.26
N SER A 20 -13.84 10.14 -22.09
CA SER A 20 -15.29 10.11 -22.18
C SER A 20 -15.85 8.76 -22.67
N GLU A 21 -15.16 8.08 -23.59
CA GLU A 21 -15.55 6.77 -24.11
C GLU A 21 -15.43 5.70 -23.01
N LEU A 22 -14.35 5.75 -22.24
CA LEU A 22 -14.15 4.83 -21.10
C LEU A 22 -15.23 5.04 -20.02
N LEU A 23 -15.62 6.29 -19.76
CA LEU A 23 -16.71 6.60 -18.83
C LEU A 23 -18.06 6.07 -19.33
N ALA A 24 -18.33 6.23 -20.63
CA ALA A 24 -19.55 5.72 -21.26
C ALA A 24 -19.60 4.19 -21.17
N GLU A 25 -18.48 3.52 -21.44
CA GLU A 25 -18.38 2.06 -21.31
C GLU A 25 -18.52 1.59 -19.86
N ALA A 26 -17.84 2.24 -18.91
CA ALA A 26 -17.97 1.92 -17.50
C ALA A 26 -19.43 2.05 -17.02
N LYS A 27 -20.12 3.09 -17.47
CA LYS A 27 -21.55 3.28 -17.17
C LYS A 27 -22.42 2.21 -17.83
N ARG A 28 -22.14 1.83 -19.08
CA ARG A 28 -22.83 0.74 -19.80
C ARG A 28 -22.68 -0.61 -19.09
N LEU A 29 -21.54 -0.83 -18.45
CA LEU A 29 -21.21 -2.04 -17.71
C LEU A 29 -21.62 -2.00 -16.22
N ASP A 30 -22.36 -0.96 -15.79
CA ASP A 30 -22.78 -0.75 -14.40
C ASP A 30 -21.61 -0.76 -13.39
N ILE A 31 -20.44 -0.27 -13.81
CA ILE A 31 -19.27 -0.17 -12.94
C ILE A 31 -19.47 0.99 -11.97
N ASN A 32 -19.28 0.72 -10.68
CA ASN A 32 -19.25 1.78 -9.67
C ASN A 32 -17.92 2.55 -9.76
N LEU A 33 -17.93 3.67 -10.48
CA LEU A 33 -16.75 4.51 -10.71
C LEU A 33 -16.08 4.93 -9.40
N SER A 34 -16.86 5.41 -8.42
CA SER A 34 -16.31 5.89 -7.14
C SER A 34 -15.57 4.79 -6.40
N ALA A 35 -16.18 3.60 -6.26
CA ALA A 35 -15.54 2.47 -5.58
C ALA A 35 -14.31 1.95 -6.32
N THR A 36 -14.37 1.91 -7.66
CA THR A 36 -13.27 1.45 -8.50
C THR A 36 -12.07 2.38 -8.41
N MET A 37 -12.31 3.69 -8.45
CA MET A 37 -11.25 4.70 -8.34
C MET A 37 -10.64 4.74 -6.95
N GLU A 38 -11.45 4.67 -5.90
CA GLU A 38 -10.95 4.61 -4.52
C GLU A 38 -10.01 3.41 -4.35
N LYS A 39 -10.42 2.23 -4.82
CA LYS A 39 -9.61 1.00 -4.73
C LYS A 39 -8.31 1.11 -5.54
N ALA A 40 -8.37 1.66 -6.75
CA ALA A 40 -7.19 1.86 -7.58
C ALA A 40 -6.20 2.85 -6.94
N LEU A 41 -6.71 3.95 -6.41
CA LEU A 41 -5.91 4.97 -5.73
C LEU A 41 -5.31 4.43 -4.43
N GLU A 42 -6.08 3.68 -3.63
CA GLU A 42 -5.58 3.05 -2.42
C GLU A 42 -4.42 2.10 -2.72
N LYS A 43 -4.55 1.29 -3.78
CA LYS A 43 -3.47 0.40 -4.23
C LYS A 43 -2.23 1.20 -4.59
N GLU A 44 -2.33 2.19 -5.46
CA GLU A 44 -1.20 3.00 -5.90
C GLU A 44 -0.51 3.72 -4.72
N VAL A 45 -1.29 4.34 -3.83
CA VAL A 45 -0.77 5.02 -2.64
C VAL A 45 -0.06 4.04 -1.71
N ARG A 46 -0.60 2.84 -1.53
CA ARG A 46 0.03 1.81 -0.69
C ARG A 46 1.36 1.35 -1.26
N GLU A 47 1.42 1.08 -2.56
CA GLU A 47 2.67 0.67 -3.20
C GLU A 47 3.74 1.77 -3.10
N ARG A 48 3.39 3.03 -3.37
CA ARG A 48 4.35 4.14 -3.23
C ARG A 48 4.84 4.34 -1.80
N ARG A 49 3.93 4.25 -0.82
CA ARG A 49 4.32 4.33 0.61
C ARG A 49 5.22 3.18 1.01
N LYS A 50 5.00 1.99 0.47
CA LYS A 50 5.87 0.84 0.73
C LYS A 50 7.27 1.09 0.18
N THR A 51 7.38 1.59 -1.05
CA THR A 51 8.68 1.95 -1.65
C THR A 51 9.38 3.02 -0.83
N GLU A 52 8.69 4.12 -0.50
CA GLU A 52 9.21 5.20 0.32
C GLU A 52 9.68 4.70 1.70
N TRP A 53 8.91 3.82 2.34
CA TRP A 53 9.29 3.23 3.62
C TRP A 53 10.54 2.35 3.50
N LEU A 54 10.65 1.53 2.45
CA LEU A 54 11.84 0.70 2.21
C LEU A 54 13.08 1.56 1.99
N GLU A 55 12.98 2.65 1.23
CA GLU A 55 14.07 3.59 1.02
C GLU A 55 14.51 4.25 2.33
N GLN A 56 13.55 4.72 3.13
CA GLN A 56 13.84 5.36 4.42
C GLN A 56 14.44 4.41 5.46
N ASN A 57 14.11 3.11 5.38
CA ASN A 57 14.54 2.11 6.35
C ASN A 57 15.66 1.21 5.83
N ALA A 58 16.18 1.47 4.63
CA ALA A 58 17.18 0.61 3.99
C ALA A 58 18.42 0.42 4.88
N GLU A 59 18.93 1.49 5.48
CA GLU A 59 20.10 1.42 6.38
C GLU A 59 19.81 0.57 7.62
N ALA A 60 18.67 0.80 8.29
CA ALA A 60 18.27 0.02 9.46
C ALA A 60 18.05 -1.46 9.13
N ILE A 61 17.43 -1.76 7.99
CA ILE A 61 17.24 -3.12 7.49
C ILE A 61 18.60 -3.78 7.24
N ASN A 62 19.53 -3.10 6.57
CA ASN A 62 20.87 -3.63 6.32
C ASN A 62 21.62 -3.91 7.63
N ALA A 63 21.60 -2.98 8.58
CA ALA A 63 22.23 -3.17 9.89
C ALA A 63 21.63 -4.38 10.65
N CYS A 64 20.31 -4.57 10.55
CA CYS A 64 19.65 -5.75 11.16
C CYS A 64 20.04 -7.05 10.45
N ASN A 65 20.13 -7.04 9.11
CA ASN A 65 20.55 -8.20 8.34
C ASN A 65 22.01 -8.58 8.66
N GLU A 66 22.93 -7.61 8.69
CA GLU A 66 24.32 -7.85 9.08
C GLU A 66 24.44 -8.42 10.50
N LEU A 67 23.65 -7.91 11.44
CA LEU A 67 23.62 -8.44 12.80
C LEU A 67 23.14 -9.89 12.82
N ALA A 68 22.08 -10.21 12.07
CA ALA A 68 21.55 -11.56 11.96
C ALA A 68 22.53 -12.54 11.28
N GLU A 69 23.24 -12.09 10.25
CA GLU A 69 24.28 -12.90 9.58
C GLU A 69 25.46 -13.19 10.50
N ASN A 70 25.91 -12.19 11.27
CA ASN A 70 27.07 -12.34 12.15
C ASN A 70 26.77 -13.11 13.44
N HIS A 71 25.55 -13.00 13.98
CA HIS A 71 25.21 -13.55 15.30
C HIS A 71 24.15 -14.67 15.26
N GLY A 72 23.58 -14.96 14.09
CA GLY A 72 22.43 -15.84 13.96
C GLY A 72 21.13 -15.19 14.44
N LEU A 73 20.02 -15.87 14.23
CA LEU A 73 18.70 -15.44 14.71
C LEU A 73 18.39 -16.12 16.04
N PHE A 74 17.69 -15.39 16.90
CA PHE A 74 17.18 -15.94 18.18
C PHE A 74 16.37 -17.23 17.99
N SER A 75 15.62 -17.32 16.88
CA SER A 75 14.76 -18.46 16.56
C SER A 75 15.51 -19.66 15.96
N ASP A 76 16.81 -19.56 15.68
CA ASP A 76 17.56 -20.67 15.05
C ASP A 76 17.58 -21.92 15.93
N SER A 77 17.57 -21.75 17.26
CA SER A 77 17.46 -22.84 18.23
C SER A 77 16.10 -23.54 18.28
N HIS A 78 15.08 -22.96 17.63
CA HIS A 78 13.69 -23.44 17.65
C HIS A 78 13.17 -23.82 16.26
N ARG A 79 13.98 -23.75 15.20
CA ARG A 79 13.61 -24.31 13.89
C ARG A 79 13.68 -25.83 13.96
N ALA A 80 12.52 -26.47 14.02
CA ALA A 80 12.40 -27.88 13.69
C ALA A 80 12.48 -28.05 12.17
N LEU A 81 13.30 -29.01 11.71
CA LEU A 81 13.44 -29.44 10.31
C LEU A 81 12.17 -30.12 9.80
#